data_AF-A0AA87II44-F1
#
_entry.id   AF-A0AA87II44-F1
#
_cell.length_a   1.000
_cell.length_b   1.000
_cell.length_c   1.000
_cell.angle_alpha   90.00
_cell.angle_beta   90.00
_cell.angle_gamma   90.00
#
_symmetry.space_group_name_H-M   'P 1'
#
loop_
_entity.id
_entity.type
_entity.pdbx_description
1 polymer ?
#
loop_
_entity_poly.entity_id
_entity_poly.type
_entity_poly.pdbx_seq_one_letter_code
_entity_poly.pdbx_strand_id
1 'polypeptide(L)'
;MGTIVDYHGDKQREEEFSQSLEVIKSVDFDEYWDFKTLTTGDGLTEFNEFKEATESMVEEVDALKGSLYTSEGKKALIQENIDKLQQKYTEKEANRIAKEKEKLENLRNKLSLRITDASYYSPDTNQKLQDLELQTRSKIAFATHAREVESILKELVLRGEQDKAAAIFAVKYAYLFAEKASSLAKEGDSPASLHHIKTLIDKAENLSLNQKTKVRMEMLKRLENKGLSSGMSKRLIDMNAQNLRNKY
;
A
#
# COMPACT_ATOMS: atom_id res chain seq x y z
N MET A 1 16.19 -25.61 -14.81
CA MET A 1 16.86 -24.31 -14.58
C MET A 1 16.03 -23.56 -13.56
N GLY A 2 16.51 -23.49 -12.31
CA GLY A 2 15.82 -22.76 -11.25
C GLY A 2 16.09 -21.27 -11.40
N THR A 3 15.02 -20.48 -11.44
CA THR A 3 15.08 -19.02 -11.39
C THR A 3 15.65 -18.62 -10.03
N ILE A 4 16.86 -18.06 -10.04
CA ILE A 4 17.43 -17.39 -8.88
C ILE A 4 16.56 -16.15 -8.67
N VAL A 5 15.71 -16.19 -7.65
CA VAL A 5 14.92 -15.03 -7.21
C VAL A 5 15.92 -14.00 -6.68
N ASP A 6 15.84 -12.78 -7.20
CA ASP A 6 16.78 -11.69 -6.96
C ASP A 6 16.59 -11.09 -5.56
N TYR A 7 17.03 -11.82 -4.53
CA TYR A 7 16.84 -11.50 -3.11
C TYR A 7 17.53 -10.19 -2.65
N HIS A 8 18.44 -9.62 -3.44
CA HIS A 8 19.17 -8.40 -3.09
C HIS A 8 18.40 -7.12 -3.45
N GLY A 9 17.63 -7.12 -4.56
CA GLY A 9 16.83 -5.96 -4.96
C GLY A 9 15.64 -5.67 -4.03
N ASP A 10 15.13 -6.68 -3.33
CA ASP A 10 13.97 -6.51 -2.44
C ASP A 10 14.35 -5.93 -1.07
N LYS A 11 15.50 -6.30 -0.51
CA LYS A 11 15.99 -5.72 0.75
C LYS A 11 16.31 -4.23 0.62
N GLN A 12 16.99 -3.85 -0.45
CA GLN A 12 17.34 -2.45 -0.67
C GLN A 12 16.09 -1.58 -0.88
N ARG A 13 15.11 -2.07 -1.65
CA ARG A 13 13.82 -1.38 -1.82
C ARG A 13 13.05 -1.23 -0.50
N GLU A 14 13.15 -2.22 0.39
CA GLU A 14 12.52 -2.15 1.71
C GLU A 14 13.18 -1.14 2.64
N GLU A 15 14.51 -1.04 2.60
CA GLU A 15 15.29 -0.03 3.33
C GLU A 15 15.00 1.39 2.82
N GLU A 16 15.00 1.58 1.50
CA GLU A 16 14.68 2.86 0.85
C GLU A 16 13.25 3.32 1.17
N PHE A 17 12.27 2.41 1.16
CA PHE A 17 10.92 2.72 1.56
C PHE A 17 10.82 3.03 3.06
N SER A 18 11.51 2.27 3.92
CA SER A 18 11.53 2.51 5.37
C SER A 18 12.08 3.89 5.72
N GLN A 19 13.16 4.31 5.06
CA GLN A 19 13.71 5.67 5.22
C GLN A 19 12.72 6.73 4.73
N SER A 20 12.07 6.48 3.60
CA SER A 20 11.08 7.40 3.03
C SER A 20 9.83 7.52 3.90
N LEU A 21 9.46 6.45 4.62
CA LEU A 21 8.30 6.41 5.52
C LEU A 21 8.45 7.34 6.74
N GLU A 22 9.67 7.61 7.19
CA GLU A 22 9.95 8.58 8.27
C GLU A 22 9.48 10.01 7.90
N VAL A 23 9.43 10.33 6.60
CA VAL A 23 8.87 11.60 6.11
C VAL A 23 7.40 11.73 6.49
N ILE A 24 6.62 10.64 6.43
CA ILE A 24 5.19 10.64 6.83
C ILE A 24 5.05 10.65 8.35
N LYS A 25 5.87 9.88 9.07
CA LYS A 25 5.87 9.87 10.54
C LYS A 25 6.03 11.25 11.17
N SER A 26 6.87 12.10 10.58
CA SER A 26 7.12 13.47 11.07
C SER A 26 5.99 14.46 10.83
N VAL A 27 5.03 14.14 9.93
CA VAL A 27 3.98 15.09 9.50
C VAL A 27 2.56 14.58 9.71
N ASP A 28 2.36 13.26 9.73
CA ASP A 28 1.08 12.59 9.91
C ASP A 28 1.28 11.26 10.65
N PHE A 29 1.53 11.37 11.96
CA PHE A 29 1.86 10.24 12.84
C PHE A 29 0.80 9.13 12.84
N ASP A 30 -0.49 9.49 12.82
CA ASP A 30 -1.59 8.51 12.77
C ASP A 30 -1.59 7.72 11.45
N GLU A 31 -1.33 8.38 10.33
CA GLU A 31 -1.24 7.75 9.00
C GLU A 31 -0.06 6.75 8.95
N TYR A 32 1.07 7.14 9.53
CA TYR A 32 2.23 6.27 9.72
C TYR A 32 1.88 5.04 10.58
N TRP A 33 1.28 5.25 11.75
CA TRP A 33 0.97 4.16 12.68
C TRP A 33 -0.08 3.21 12.11
N ASP A 34 -1.11 3.74 11.48
CA ASP A 34 -2.14 2.93 10.85
C ASP A 34 -1.55 2.03 9.77
N PHE A 35 -0.64 2.57 8.94
CA PHE A 35 0.10 1.79 7.96
C PHE A 35 1.01 0.74 8.60
N LYS A 36 1.74 1.08 9.66
CA LYS A 36 2.63 0.12 10.34
C LYS A 36 1.84 -1.01 10.97
N THR A 37 0.81 -0.73 11.77
CA THR A 37 -0.11 -1.78 12.29
C THR A 37 -0.69 -2.61 11.13
N LEU A 38 -1.15 -1.91 10.09
CA LEU A 38 -1.50 -2.39 8.75
C LEU A 38 -0.60 -3.49 8.22
N THR A 39 0.70 -3.25 8.27
CA THR A 39 1.71 -4.02 7.54
C THR A 39 2.46 -5.02 8.41
N THR A 40 2.60 -4.78 9.72
CA THR A 40 3.38 -5.60 10.64
C THR A 40 2.56 -6.46 11.59
N GLY A 41 1.23 -6.34 11.62
CA GLY A 41 0.37 -7.15 12.50
C GLY A 41 0.59 -8.66 12.30
N ASP A 42 0.93 -9.36 13.37
CA ASP A 42 1.08 -10.81 13.39
C ASP A 42 -0.31 -11.45 13.33
N GLY A 43 -0.56 -12.25 12.28
CA GLY A 43 -1.84 -12.91 12.05
C GLY A 43 -2.13 -14.09 12.99
N LEU A 44 -1.38 -14.20 14.10
CA LEU A 44 -1.39 -15.34 15.02
C LEU A 44 -1.72 -14.97 16.47
N THR A 45 -1.95 -13.69 16.78
CA THR A 45 -2.19 -13.23 18.15
C THR A 45 -3.31 -14.02 18.85
N GLU A 46 -4.48 -14.13 18.23
CA GLU A 46 -5.62 -14.85 18.83
C GLU A 46 -5.37 -16.35 18.99
N PHE A 47 -4.59 -16.97 18.11
CA PHE A 47 -4.22 -18.38 18.24
C PHE A 47 -3.26 -18.62 19.40
N ASN A 48 -2.26 -17.76 19.58
CA ASN A 48 -1.32 -17.87 20.68
C ASN A 48 -2.04 -17.70 22.03
N GLU A 49 -2.92 -16.71 22.14
CA GLU A 49 -3.73 -16.52 23.34
C GLU A 49 -4.71 -17.69 23.59
N PHE A 50 -5.32 -18.25 22.53
CA PHE A 50 -6.16 -19.44 22.64
C PHE A 50 -5.37 -20.62 23.17
N LYS A 51 -4.17 -20.85 22.62
CA LYS A 51 -3.29 -21.96 23.02
C LYS A 51 -2.93 -21.87 24.50
N GLU A 52 -2.44 -20.72 24.96
CA GLU A 52 -2.10 -20.49 26.37
C GLU A 52 -3.32 -20.70 27.29
N ALA A 53 -4.50 -20.18 26.90
CA ALA A 53 -5.72 -20.37 27.66
C ALA A 53 -6.16 -21.83 27.75
N THR A 54 -6.01 -22.61 26.66
CA THR A 54 -6.33 -24.04 26.68
C THR A 54 -5.35 -24.86 27.51
N GLU A 55 -4.06 -24.53 27.49
CA GLU A 55 -3.04 -25.21 28.29
C GLU A 55 -3.31 -25.00 29.78
N SER A 56 -3.52 -23.75 30.21
CA SER A 56 -3.87 -23.42 31.61
C SER A 56 -5.16 -24.11 32.06
N MET A 57 -6.21 -24.09 31.23
CA MET A 57 -7.50 -24.70 31.57
C MET A 57 -7.39 -26.22 31.75
N VAL A 58 -6.65 -26.90 30.87
CA VAL A 58 -6.43 -28.36 30.99
C VAL A 58 -5.66 -28.69 32.27
N GLU A 59 -4.62 -27.94 32.59
CA GLU A 59 -3.86 -28.12 33.84
C GLU A 59 -4.74 -27.95 35.08
N GLU A 60 -5.60 -26.94 35.09
CA GLU A 60 -6.56 -26.69 36.17
C GLU A 60 -7.55 -27.85 36.36
N VAL A 61 -8.13 -28.37 35.26
CA VAL A 61 -9.08 -29.49 35.34
C VAL A 61 -8.40 -30.79 35.73
N ASP A 62 -7.20 -31.05 35.22
CA ASP A 62 -6.44 -32.24 35.59
C ASP A 62 -6.04 -32.22 37.08
N ALA A 63 -5.78 -31.04 37.65
CA ALA A 63 -5.46 -30.86 39.07
C ALA A 63 -6.64 -31.08 40.04
N LEU A 64 -7.90 -31.09 39.56
CA LEU A 64 -9.07 -31.32 40.40
C LEU A 64 -9.01 -32.70 41.08
N LYS A 65 -9.27 -32.76 42.39
CA LYS A 65 -9.26 -34.00 43.18
C LYS A 65 -10.60 -34.19 43.90
N GLY A 66 -10.99 -35.46 44.07
CA GLY A 66 -12.20 -35.84 44.81
C GLY A 66 -13.07 -36.84 44.05
N SER A 67 -13.99 -37.50 44.75
CA SER A 67 -14.89 -38.52 44.18
C SER A 67 -15.85 -37.96 43.11
N LEU A 68 -16.07 -36.64 43.10
CA LEU A 68 -16.92 -35.96 42.12
C LEU A 68 -16.23 -35.72 40.77
N TYR A 69 -14.89 -35.83 40.70
CA TYR A 69 -14.10 -35.52 39.50
C TYR A 69 -13.51 -36.81 38.89
N THR A 70 -14.40 -37.65 38.36
CA THR A 70 -14.03 -38.87 37.63
C THR A 70 -13.30 -38.51 36.32
N SER A 71 -12.57 -39.48 35.75
CA SER A 71 -11.90 -39.29 34.45
C SER A 71 -12.87 -38.88 33.34
N GLU A 72 -14.08 -39.44 33.31
CA GLU A 72 -15.13 -39.08 32.37
C GLU A 72 -15.67 -37.67 32.62
N GLY A 73 -15.89 -37.30 33.89
CA GLY A 73 -16.35 -35.95 34.26
C GLY A 73 -15.32 -34.87 33.90
N LYS A 74 -14.02 -35.14 34.11
CA LYS A 74 -12.94 -34.23 33.70
C LYS A 74 -12.87 -34.06 32.19
N LYS A 75 -12.99 -35.16 31.42
CA LYS A 75 -13.03 -35.11 29.95
C LYS A 75 -14.19 -34.26 29.45
N ALA A 76 -15.41 -34.48 29.98
CA ALA A 76 -16.58 -33.68 29.63
C ALA A 76 -16.37 -32.19 29.95
N LEU A 77 -15.80 -31.88 31.12
CA LEU A 77 -15.51 -30.51 31.53
C LEU A 77 -14.46 -29.83 30.62
N ILE A 78 -13.41 -30.56 30.23
CA ILE A 78 -12.39 -30.08 29.29
C ILE A 78 -13.03 -29.79 27.92
N GLN A 79 -13.84 -30.71 27.39
CA GLN A 79 -14.53 -30.52 26.11
C GLN A 79 -15.44 -29.28 26.13
N GLU A 80 -16.25 -29.11 27.18
CA GLU A 80 -17.13 -27.94 27.33
C GLU A 80 -16.32 -26.63 27.38
N ASN A 81 -15.20 -26.62 28.09
CA ASN A 81 -14.35 -25.43 28.17
C ASN A 81 -13.61 -25.13 26.86
N ILE A 82 -13.17 -26.16 26.12
CA ILE A 82 -12.61 -26.00 24.77
C ILE A 82 -13.63 -25.32 23.86
N ASP A 83 -14.89 -25.74 23.89
CA ASP A 83 -15.95 -25.15 23.05
C ASP A 83 -16.14 -23.66 23.36
N LYS A 84 -16.20 -23.30 24.66
CA LYS A 84 -16.31 -21.90 25.10
C LYS A 84 -15.10 -21.06 24.69
N LEU A 85 -13.89 -21.58 24.85
CA LEU A 85 -12.67 -20.89 24.45
C LEU A 85 -12.59 -20.74 22.93
N GLN A 86 -12.88 -21.79 22.17
CA GLN A 86 -12.87 -21.74 20.71
C GLN A 86 -13.83 -20.66 20.20
N GLN A 87 -15.05 -20.61 20.74
CA GLN A 87 -16.03 -19.59 20.38
C GLN A 87 -15.50 -18.18 20.68
N LYS A 88 -15.04 -17.94 21.92
CA LYS A 88 -14.52 -16.64 22.36
C LYS A 88 -13.38 -16.13 21.47
N TYR A 89 -12.40 -16.97 21.16
CA TYR A 89 -11.23 -16.56 20.38
C TYR A 89 -11.52 -16.47 18.88
N THR A 90 -12.45 -17.27 18.35
CA THR A 90 -12.95 -17.12 16.98
C THR A 90 -13.71 -15.81 16.79
N GLU A 91 -14.54 -15.42 17.77
CA GLU A 91 -15.24 -14.13 17.76
C GLU A 91 -14.26 -12.95 17.91
N LYS A 92 -13.23 -13.07 18.76
CA LYS A 92 -12.17 -12.07 18.90
C LYS A 92 -11.42 -11.86 17.58
N GLU A 93 -11.04 -12.95 16.90
CA GLU A 93 -10.40 -12.92 15.59
C GLU A 93 -11.30 -12.25 14.53
N ALA A 94 -12.59 -12.62 14.49
CA ALA A 94 -13.54 -12.01 13.55
C ALA A 94 -13.68 -10.49 13.77
N ASN A 95 -13.74 -10.06 15.04
CA ASN A 95 -13.79 -8.65 15.40
C ASN A 95 -12.49 -7.91 15.06
N ARG A 96 -11.33 -8.53 15.27
CA ARG A 96 -10.03 -7.95 14.85
C ARG A 96 -9.98 -7.77 13.34
N ILE A 97 -10.32 -8.80 12.57
CA ILE A 97 -10.35 -8.75 11.10
C ILE A 97 -11.31 -7.67 10.61
N ALA A 98 -12.50 -7.53 11.22
CA ALA A 98 -13.46 -6.50 10.85
C ALA A 98 -12.91 -5.09 11.08
N LYS A 99 -12.28 -4.85 12.24
CA LYS A 99 -11.62 -3.57 12.55
C LYS A 99 -10.44 -3.28 11.62
N GLU A 100 -9.63 -4.30 11.29
CA GLU A 100 -8.53 -4.14 10.32
C GLU A 100 -9.03 -3.83 8.92
N LYS A 101 -10.15 -4.44 8.48
CA LYS A 101 -10.79 -4.11 7.20
C LYS A 101 -11.26 -2.65 7.15
N GLU A 102 -11.96 -2.22 8.19
CA GLU A 102 -12.43 -0.84 8.30
C GLU A 102 -11.26 0.14 8.31
N LYS A 103 -10.23 -0.15 9.11
CA LYS A 103 -9.01 0.66 9.20
C LYS A 103 -8.24 0.71 7.88
N LEU A 104 -8.14 -0.42 7.17
CA LEU A 104 -7.53 -0.51 5.85
C LEU A 104 -8.28 0.38 4.85
N GLU A 105 -9.60 0.28 4.81
CA GLU A 105 -10.44 1.06 3.90
C GLU A 105 -10.37 2.57 4.20
N ASN A 106 -10.46 2.94 5.48
CA ASN A 106 -10.31 4.33 5.92
C ASN A 106 -8.94 4.90 5.54
N LEU A 107 -7.86 4.14 5.75
CA LEU A 107 -6.52 4.56 5.38
C LEU A 107 -6.36 4.69 3.86
N ARG A 108 -6.87 3.72 3.07
CA ARG A 108 -6.85 3.80 1.60
C ARG A 108 -7.56 5.06 1.11
N ASN A 109 -8.76 5.34 1.60
CA ASN A 109 -9.53 6.53 1.23
C ASN A 109 -8.79 7.82 1.62
N LYS A 110 -8.21 7.89 2.83
CA LYS A 110 -7.42 9.03 3.29
C LYS A 110 -6.17 9.26 2.42
N LEU A 111 -5.44 8.20 2.06
CA LEU A 111 -4.27 8.28 1.20
C LEU A 111 -4.66 8.76 -0.20
N SER A 112 -5.70 8.18 -0.81
CA SER A 112 -6.20 8.58 -2.13
C SER A 112 -6.62 10.05 -2.18
N LEU A 113 -7.36 10.54 -1.18
CA LEU A 113 -7.73 11.96 -1.08
C LEU A 113 -6.50 12.85 -1.00
N ARG A 114 -5.53 12.53 -0.13
CA ARG A 114 -4.32 13.35 0.06
C ARG A 114 -3.37 13.31 -1.13
N ILE A 115 -3.34 12.22 -1.88
CA ILE A 115 -2.62 12.13 -3.15
C ILE A 115 -3.27 13.09 -4.17
N THR A 116 -4.60 13.13 -4.19
CA THR A 116 -5.39 14.01 -5.08
C THR A 116 -5.23 15.48 -4.69
N ASP A 117 -5.30 15.84 -3.40
CA ASP A 117 -5.19 17.23 -2.93
C ASP A 117 -3.77 17.81 -3.02
N ALA A 118 -2.74 16.96 -3.03
CA ALA A 118 -1.35 17.41 -3.11
C ALA A 118 -0.97 18.02 -4.48
N SER A 119 -1.87 18.02 -5.46
CA SER A 119 -1.69 18.68 -6.76
C SER A 119 -1.86 20.21 -6.72
N TYR A 120 -2.16 20.82 -5.56
CA TYR A 120 -2.29 22.28 -5.43
C TYR A 120 -0.94 22.96 -5.15
N TYR A 121 -0.51 23.79 -6.10
CA TYR A 121 0.84 24.39 -6.17
C TYR A 121 1.07 25.54 -5.18
N SER A 122 2.30 25.65 -4.66
CA SER A 122 2.72 26.82 -3.86
C SER A 122 2.79 28.10 -4.71
N PRO A 123 2.71 29.30 -4.11
CA PRO A 123 2.81 30.57 -4.84
C PRO A 123 4.07 30.68 -5.72
N ASP A 124 5.25 30.30 -5.21
CA ASP A 124 6.50 30.28 -5.98
C ASP A 124 6.46 29.31 -7.17
N THR A 125 5.74 28.20 -7.02
CA THR A 125 5.54 27.23 -8.11
C THR A 125 4.63 27.83 -9.17
N ASN A 126 3.57 28.56 -8.79
CA ASN A 126 2.67 29.21 -9.74
C ASN A 126 3.38 30.27 -10.60
N GLN A 127 4.28 31.07 -10.02
CA GLN A 127 5.05 32.05 -10.79
C GLN A 127 5.94 31.36 -11.83
N LYS A 128 6.70 30.34 -11.41
CA LYS A 128 7.54 29.55 -12.33
C LYS A 128 6.72 28.86 -13.44
N LEU A 129 5.51 28.42 -13.13
CA LEU A 129 4.60 27.84 -14.13
C LEU A 129 4.17 28.85 -15.18
N GLN A 130 3.90 30.10 -14.80
CA GLN A 130 3.56 31.16 -15.76
C GLN A 130 4.74 31.47 -16.69
N ASP A 131 5.96 31.54 -16.15
CA ASP A 131 7.17 31.78 -16.94
C ASP A 131 7.41 30.63 -17.94
N LEU A 132 7.25 29.39 -17.48
CA LEU A 132 7.34 28.19 -18.33
C LEU A 132 6.25 28.16 -19.40
N GLU A 133 5.03 28.62 -19.09
CA GLU A 133 3.92 28.69 -20.03
C GLU A 133 4.24 29.61 -21.20
N LEU A 134 4.72 30.82 -20.90
CA LEU A 134 5.07 31.82 -21.91
C LEU A 134 6.18 31.32 -22.85
N GLN A 135 7.21 30.70 -22.29
CA GLN A 135 8.35 30.18 -23.05
C GLN A 135 7.97 28.95 -23.89
N THR A 136 7.20 28.02 -23.32
CA THR A 136 6.96 26.72 -23.95
C THR A 136 5.85 26.76 -24.98
N ARG A 137 4.75 27.49 -24.74
CA ARG A 137 3.66 27.62 -25.72
C ARG A 137 4.17 28.14 -27.06
N SER A 138 5.07 29.13 -27.02
CA SER A 138 5.70 29.69 -28.21
C SER A 138 6.49 28.62 -28.97
N LYS A 139 7.34 27.85 -28.28
CA LYS A 139 8.12 26.75 -28.89
C LYS A 139 7.22 25.68 -29.52
N ILE A 140 6.15 25.28 -28.84
CA ILE A 140 5.19 24.29 -29.36
C ILE A 140 4.48 24.84 -30.60
N ALA A 141 4.02 26.09 -30.57
CA ALA A 141 3.29 26.70 -31.69
C ALA A 141 4.12 26.71 -32.99
N PHE A 142 5.41 27.03 -32.89
CA PHE A 142 6.33 27.07 -34.02
C PHE A 142 6.93 25.70 -34.42
N ALA A 143 6.66 24.63 -33.67
CA ALA A 143 7.11 23.29 -34.06
C ALA A 143 6.48 22.88 -35.40
N THR A 144 7.31 22.31 -36.27
CA THR A 144 6.97 21.87 -37.63
C THR A 144 6.94 20.35 -37.77
N HIS A 145 7.51 19.63 -36.81
CA HIS A 145 7.52 18.17 -36.77
C HIS A 145 7.08 17.62 -35.41
N ALA A 146 6.39 16.47 -35.39
CA ALA A 146 5.98 15.80 -34.15
C ALA A 146 7.18 15.46 -33.24
N ARG A 147 8.33 15.13 -33.82
CA ARG A 147 9.59 14.88 -33.07
C ARG A 147 10.14 16.13 -32.38
N GLU A 148 9.89 17.33 -32.92
CA GLU A 148 10.27 18.58 -32.25
C GLU A 148 9.41 18.80 -31.01
N VAL A 149 8.11 18.51 -31.10
CA VAL A 149 7.19 18.56 -29.96
C VAL A 149 7.60 17.56 -28.88
N GLU A 150 7.97 16.34 -29.27
CA GLU A 150 8.53 15.32 -28.36
C GLU A 150 9.82 15.83 -27.69
N SER A 151 10.74 16.44 -28.45
CA SER A 151 11.99 16.97 -27.90
C SER A 151 11.76 18.09 -26.89
N ILE A 152 10.83 19.01 -27.17
CA ILE A 152 10.45 20.09 -26.25
C ILE A 152 9.89 19.50 -24.95
N LEU A 153 9.02 18.49 -25.04
CA LEU A 153 8.50 17.79 -23.86
C LEU A 153 9.63 17.08 -23.10
N LYS A 154 10.53 16.38 -23.80
CA LYS A 154 11.66 15.68 -23.20
C LYS A 154 12.57 16.63 -22.42
N GLU A 155 12.86 17.82 -22.95
CA GLU A 155 13.62 18.85 -22.25
C GLU A 155 12.94 19.30 -20.95
N LEU A 156 11.61 19.51 -20.99
CA LEU A 156 10.84 19.87 -19.80
C LEU A 156 10.83 18.76 -18.75
N VAL A 157 10.70 17.50 -19.18
CA VAL A 157 10.73 16.35 -18.28
C VAL A 157 12.10 16.17 -17.64
N LEU A 158 13.18 16.32 -18.40
CA LEU A 158 14.55 16.30 -17.87
C LEU A 158 14.77 17.44 -16.87
N ARG A 159 14.31 18.65 -17.20
CA ARG A 159 14.34 19.78 -16.25
C ARG A 159 13.52 19.50 -15.00
N GLY A 160 12.42 18.75 -15.14
CA GLY A 160 11.56 18.28 -14.05
C GLY A 160 12.28 17.48 -12.96
N GLU A 161 13.44 16.89 -13.26
CA GLU A 161 14.28 16.18 -12.29
C GLU A 161 14.90 17.13 -11.25
N GLN A 162 15.06 18.41 -11.59
CA GLN A 162 15.64 19.45 -10.72
C GLN A 162 14.63 20.54 -10.35
N ASP A 163 13.66 20.81 -11.22
CA ASP A 163 12.66 21.88 -11.07
C ASP A 163 11.26 21.28 -11.21
N LYS A 164 10.61 21.00 -10.07
CA LYS A 164 9.27 20.39 -10.06
C LYS A 164 8.24 21.19 -10.85
N ALA A 165 8.38 22.50 -10.96
CA ALA A 165 7.47 23.33 -11.76
C ALA A 165 7.49 22.92 -13.24
N ALA A 166 8.62 22.46 -13.78
CA ALA A 166 8.71 21.97 -15.15
C ALA A 166 8.00 20.62 -15.34
N ALA A 167 8.14 19.69 -14.39
CA ALA A 167 7.40 18.44 -14.40
C ALA A 167 5.89 18.67 -14.30
N ILE A 168 5.47 19.55 -13.38
CA ILE A 168 4.09 19.97 -13.22
C ILE A 168 3.53 20.59 -14.51
N PHE A 169 4.30 21.47 -15.14
CA PHE A 169 3.90 22.12 -16.39
C PHE A 169 3.65 21.08 -17.48
N ALA A 170 4.56 20.12 -17.64
CA ALA A 170 4.45 19.05 -18.63
C ALA A 170 3.17 18.21 -18.44
N VAL A 171 2.79 17.91 -17.20
CA VAL A 171 1.53 17.20 -16.88
C VAL A 171 0.32 18.09 -17.17
N LYS A 172 0.29 19.31 -16.64
CA LYS A 172 -0.85 20.24 -16.77
C LYS A 172 -1.19 20.55 -18.23
N TYR A 173 -0.17 20.64 -19.09
CA TYR A 173 -0.31 21.00 -20.49
C TYR A 173 -0.05 19.83 -21.44
N ALA A 174 -0.11 18.58 -20.95
CA ALA A 174 0.06 17.37 -21.74
C ALA A 174 -0.77 17.36 -23.03
N TYR A 175 -2.01 17.87 -22.97
CA TYR A 175 -2.91 18.00 -24.13
C TYR A 175 -2.31 18.85 -25.25
N LEU A 176 -1.61 19.96 -24.94
CA LEU A 176 -0.99 20.84 -25.95
C LEU A 176 0.08 20.09 -26.75
N PHE A 177 0.87 19.24 -26.08
CA PHE A 177 1.88 18.42 -26.75
C PHE A 177 1.23 17.34 -27.61
N ALA A 178 0.23 16.65 -27.08
CA ALA A 178 -0.47 15.58 -27.81
C ALA A 178 -1.19 16.11 -29.05
N GLU A 179 -1.93 17.22 -28.94
CA GLU A 179 -2.65 17.86 -30.05
C GLU A 179 -1.70 18.38 -31.13
N LYS A 180 -0.62 19.08 -30.72
CA LYS A 180 0.36 19.59 -31.69
C LYS A 180 1.11 18.46 -32.37
N ALA A 181 1.54 17.42 -31.65
CA ALA A 181 2.19 16.27 -32.27
C ALA A 181 1.26 15.51 -33.21
N SER A 182 -0.01 15.34 -32.83
CA SER A 182 -1.02 14.70 -33.67
C SER A 182 -1.31 15.49 -34.95
N SER A 183 -1.35 16.82 -34.88
CA SER A 183 -1.59 17.67 -36.07
C SER A 183 -0.40 17.75 -37.04
N LEU A 184 0.82 17.50 -36.54
CA LEU A 184 2.06 17.51 -37.33
C LEU A 184 2.46 16.13 -37.85
N ALA A 185 1.78 15.07 -37.41
CA ALA A 185 2.13 13.72 -37.80
C ALA A 185 1.61 13.40 -39.22
N LYS A 186 2.53 13.05 -40.12
CA LYS A 186 2.20 12.42 -41.41
C LYS A 186 2.02 10.92 -41.19
N GLU A 187 1.19 10.27 -42.02
CA GLU A 187 0.94 8.82 -41.97
C GLU A 187 2.28 8.05 -41.86
N GLY A 188 2.50 7.37 -40.72
CA GLY A 188 3.71 6.59 -40.42
C GLY A 188 4.44 6.96 -39.12
N ASP A 189 4.70 8.25 -38.85
CA ASP A 189 5.46 8.71 -37.66
C ASP A 189 4.56 9.03 -36.43
N SER A 190 3.23 9.08 -36.64
CA SER A 190 2.23 9.49 -35.63
C SER A 190 2.17 8.58 -34.39
N PRO A 191 2.12 7.24 -34.52
CA PRO A 191 1.89 6.38 -33.36
C PRO A 191 3.10 6.33 -32.41
N ALA A 192 4.32 6.36 -32.97
CA ALA A 192 5.55 6.33 -32.18
C ALA A 192 5.76 7.62 -31.37
N SER A 193 5.58 8.79 -32.02
CA SER A 193 5.74 10.09 -31.36
C SER A 193 4.69 10.30 -30.25
N LEU A 194 3.43 9.90 -30.49
CA LEU A 194 2.38 9.97 -29.47
C LEU A 194 2.63 8.99 -28.31
N HIS A 195 3.17 7.81 -28.60
CA HIS A 195 3.56 6.85 -27.56
C HIS A 195 4.70 7.42 -26.69
N HIS A 196 5.73 7.99 -27.29
CA HIS A 196 6.83 8.63 -26.55
C HIS A 196 6.35 9.82 -25.71
N ILE A 197 5.47 10.66 -26.25
CA ILE A 197 4.85 11.75 -25.51
C ILE A 197 4.12 11.21 -24.28
N LYS A 198 3.35 10.12 -24.41
CA LYS A 198 2.70 9.47 -23.27
C LYS A 198 3.71 8.99 -22.23
N THR A 199 4.76 8.28 -22.64
CA THR A 199 5.82 7.83 -21.71
C THR A 199 6.50 8.98 -21.00
N LEU A 200 6.74 10.10 -21.69
CA LEU A 200 7.31 11.31 -21.10
C LEU A 200 6.34 11.97 -20.11
N ILE A 201 5.04 12.00 -20.40
CA ILE A 201 4.01 12.47 -19.46
C ILE A 201 3.99 11.60 -18.20
N ASP A 202 3.96 10.26 -18.34
CA ASP A 202 4.01 9.34 -17.20
C ASP A 202 5.28 9.58 -16.34
N LYS A 203 6.41 9.88 -16.96
CA LYS A 203 7.64 10.27 -16.25
C LYS A 203 7.48 11.64 -15.56
N ALA A 204 6.87 12.62 -16.22
CA ALA A 204 6.61 13.95 -15.67
C ALA A 204 5.69 13.90 -14.45
N GLU A 205 4.65 13.06 -14.49
CA GLU A 205 3.75 12.82 -13.36
C GLU A 205 4.56 12.38 -12.14
N ASN A 206 5.40 11.35 -12.28
CA ASN A 206 6.27 10.89 -11.19
C ASN A 206 7.24 11.96 -10.65
N LEU A 207 7.72 12.86 -11.50
CA LEU A 207 8.63 13.95 -11.10
C LEU A 207 7.89 15.10 -10.39
N SER A 208 6.66 15.38 -10.79
CA SER A 208 5.81 16.45 -10.23
C SER A 208 5.40 16.18 -8.79
N LEU A 209 5.32 14.90 -8.40
CA LEU A 209 4.90 14.50 -7.06
C LEU A 209 5.91 14.91 -5.98
N ASN A 210 5.41 15.44 -4.86
CA ASN A 210 6.23 15.68 -3.69
C ASN A 210 6.58 14.36 -2.97
N GLN A 211 7.64 14.36 -2.14
CA GLN A 211 8.10 13.15 -1.47
C GLN A 211 7.01 12.50 -0.61
N LYS A 212 6.16 13.29 0.05
CA LYS A 212 5.04 12.78 0.84
C LYS A 212 4.05 12.03 -0.06
N THR A 213 3.69 12.58 -1.21
CA THR A 213 2.79 11.93 -2.16
C THR A 213 3.37 10.65 -2.72
N LYS A 214 4.67 10.63 -3.04
CA LYS A 214 5.36 9.39 -3.46
C LYS A 214 5.30 8.31 -2.41
N VAL A 215 5.58 8.66 -1.15
CA VAL A 215 5.50 7.71 -0.03
C VAL A 215 4.06 7.22 0.16
N ARG A 216 3.05 8.10 0.08
CA ARG A 216 1.63 7.72 0.17
C ARG A 216 1.18 6.78 -0.94
N MET A 217 1.65 6.99 -2.18
CA MET A 217 1.36 6.07 -3.29
C MET A 217 1.98 4.70 -3.06
N GLU A 218 3.23 4.65 -2.57
CA GLU A 218 3.88 3.38 -2.25
C GLU A 218 3.21 2.69 -1.04
N MET A 219 2.76 3.45 -0.03
CA MET A 219 1.91 2.93 1.05
C MET A 219 0.62 2.32 0.49
N LEU A 220 -0.08 3.03 -0.42
CA LEU A 220 -1.31 2.54 -1.04
C LEU A 220 -1.08 1.23 -1.80
N LYS A 221 -0.04 1.16 -2.64
CA LYS A 221 0.33 -0.03 -3.39
C LYS A 221 0.66 -1.23 -2.49
N ARG A 222 1.35 -0.99 -1.38
CA ARG A 222 1.66 -2.04 -0.38
C ARG A 222 0.40 -2.52 0.35
N LEU A 223 -0.53 -1.60 0.63
CA LEU A 223 -1.84 -1.95 1.19
C LEU A 223 -2.73 -2.70 0.19
N GLU A 224 -2.65 -2.43 -1.11
CA GLU A 224 -3.35 -3.17 -2.18
C GLU A 224 -2.86 -4.61 -2.29
N ASN A 225 -1.54 -4.80 -2.22
CA ASN A 225 -0.92 -6.13 -2.31
C ASN A 225 -1.05 -6.93 -1.01
N LYS A 226 -1.40 -6.30 0.12
CA LYS A 226 -1.61 -7.02 1.37
C LYS A 226 -2.97 -7.71 1.37
N GLY A 227 -2.96 -9.02 1.17
CA GLY A 227 -4.05 -9.86 1.63
C GLY A 227 -4.16 -9.71 3.15
N LEU A 228 -5.32 -9.28 3.64
CA LEU A 228 -5.61 -9.30 5.08
C LEU A 228 -5.25 -10.69 5.63
N SER A 229 -4.67 -10.73 6.84
CA SER A 229 -4.37 -11.98 7.56
C SER A 229 -5.55 -12.94 7.40
N SER A 230 -5.35 -13.96 6.57
CA SER A 230 -6.44 -14.71 5.96
C SER A 230 -6.92 -15.79 6.92
N GLY A 231 -7.57 -15.42 8.02
CA GLY A 231 -8.17 -16.35 8.98
C GLY A 231 -7.27 -17.50 9.45
N MET A 232 -5.94 -17.31 9.39
CA MET A 232 -4.96 -18.35 9.74
C MET A 232 -5.07 -18.68 11.22
N SER A 233 -5.18 -17.64 12.05
CA SER A 233 -5.47 -17.75 13.48
C SER A 233 -6.71 -18.62 13.73
N LYS A 234 -7.82 -18.34 13.04
CA LYS A 234 -9.05 -19.16 13.14
C LYS A 234 -8.81 -20.62 12.77
N ARG A 235 -8.13 -20.90 11.65
CA ARG A 235 -7.83 -22.28 11.23
C ARG A 235 -6.99 -23.02 12.28
N LEU A 236 -6.02 -22.34 12.88
CA LEU A 236 -5.17 -22.90 13.92
C LEU A 236 -5.94 -23.11 15.23
N ILE A 237 -6.84 -22.19 15.60
CA ILE A 237 -7.77 -22.34 16.73
C ILE A 237 -8.65 -23.58 16.50
N ASP A 238 -9.28 -23.70 15.33
CA ASP A 238 -10.16 -24.83 14.97
C ASP A 238 -9.41 -26.17 15.01
N MET A 239 -8.21 -26.21 14.44
CA MET A 239 -7.36 -27.41 14.42
C MET A 239 -6.91 -27.83 15.83
N ASN A 240 -6.48 -26.87 16.65
CA ASN A 240 -6.02 -27.17 18.01
C ASN A 240 -7.20 -27.59 18.92
N ALA A 241 -8.35 -26.91 18.82
CA ALA A 241 -9.57 -27.32 19.51
C ALA A 241 -9.98 -28.76 19.15
N GLN A 242 -9.93 -29.13 17.87
CA GLN A 242 -10.24 -30.49 17.43
C GLN A 242 -9.23 -31.53 17.96
N ASN A 243 -7.94 -31.20 17.98
CA ASN A 243 -6.92 -32.08 18.54
C ASN A 243 -7.13 -32.32 20.05
N LEU A 244 -7.49 -31.28 20.80
CA LEU A 244 -7.77 -31.39 22.23
C LEU A 244 -9.04 -32.23 22.49
N ARG A 245 -10.11 -32.07 21.69
CA ARG A 245 -11.31 -32.93 21.78
C ARG A 245 -11.03 -34.39 21.47
N ASN A 246 -10.12 -34.69 20.55
CA ASN A 246 -9.74 -36.07 20.25
C ASN A 246 -8.90 -36.70 21.37
N LYS A 247 -8.17 -35.87 22.13
CA LYS A 247 -7.31 -36.31 23.23
C LYS A 247 -8.11 -36.64 24.49
N TYR A 248 -9.15 -35.85 24.80
CA TYR A 248 -9.96 -35.96 26.01
C TYR A 248 -11.34 -36.50 25.69
#